data_AF-A0A4R9LZZ8-F1
#
_entry.id   AF-A0A4R9LZZ8-F1
#
_cell.length_a   1.000
_cell.length_b   1.000
_cell.length_c   1.000
_cell.angle_alpha   90.00
_cell.angle_beta   90.00
_cell.angle_gamma   90.00
#
_symmetry.space_group_name_H-M   'P 1'
#
loop_
_entity.id
_entity.type
_entity.pdbx_description
1 polymer ?
#
loop_
_entity_poly.entity_id
_entity_poly.type
_entity_poly.pdbx_seq_one_letter_code
_entity_poly.pdbx_strand_id
1 'polypeptide(L)'
;MFAEFLFYCKELEKFIYQNQIQEFEENSQDAFFAEQFLEMIHKESLKIPASEKAKYPKVPWKKIDSFWQEDLARAYEYIDRRALYSICAHEIPRIIKEWK
;
A
#
# COMPACT_ATOMS: atom_id res chain seq x y z
N MET A 1 10.78 -10.96 12.61
CA MET A 1 10.28 -9.70 13.21
C MET A 1 9.75 -8.84 12.07
N PHE A 2 8.52 -8.30 12.19
CA PHE A 2 7.74 -7.60 11.14
C PHE A 2 7.18 -8.44 9.99
N ALA A 3 6.86 -9.72 10.26
CA ALA A 3 6.22 -10.59 9.27
C ALA A 3 4.83 -10.07 8.83
N GLU A 4 4.14 -9.33 9.70
CA GLU A 4 2.79 -8.79 9.46
C GLU A 4 2.78 -7.72 8.35
N PHE A 5 3.76 -6.80 8.34
CA PHE A 5 3.90 -5.79 7.28
C PHE A 5 4.02 -6.46 5.89
N LEU A 6 4.95 -7.41 5.77
CA LEU A 6 5.17 -8.16 4.53
C LEU A 6 3.98 -9.05 4.17
N PHE A 7 3.30 -9.60 5.17
CA PHE A 7 2.09 -10.40 4.97
C PHE A 7 1.02 -9.56 4.28
N TYR A 8 0.67 -8.39 4.82
CA TYR A 8 -0.35 -7.54 4.21
C TYR A 8 0.05 -7.02 2.82
N CYS A 9 1.33 -6.70 2.60
CA CYS A 9 1.81 -6.34 1.26
C CYS A 9 1.55 -7.47 0.25
N LYS A 10 1.89 -8.71 0.62
CA LYS A 10 1.69 -9.89 -0.25
C LYS A 10 0.22 -10.22 -0.47
N GLU A 11 -0.62 -10.07 0.54
CA GLU A 11 -2.06 -10.30 0.41
C GLU A 11 -2.70 -9.26 -0.51
N LEU A 12 -2.29 -7.99 -0.42
CA LEU A 12 -2.73 -6.95 -1.35
C LEU A 12 -2.26 -7.20 -2.79
N GLU A 13 -0.99 -7.59 -2.99
CA GLU A 13 -0.47 -7.96 -4.31
C GLU A 13 -1.27 -9.12 -4.93
N LYS A 14 -1.53 -10.18 -4.15
CA LYS A 14 -2.36 -11.30 -4.60
C LYS A 14 -3.78 -10.87 -4.91
N PHE A 15 -4.39 -10.04 -4.06
CA PHE A 15 -5.75 -9.54 -4.27
C PHE A 15 -5.89 -8.82 -5.60
N ILE A 16 -4.97 -7.91 -5.93
CA ILE A 16 -4.97 -7.20 -7.21
C ILE A 16 -4.77 -8.16 -8.39
N TYR A 17 -3.81 -9.08 -8.28
CA TYR A 17 -3.47 -10.00 -9.38
C TYR A 17 -4.56 -11.05 -9.64
N GLN A 18 -5.09 -11.70 -8.59
CA GLN A 18 -6.07 -12.78 -8.71
C GLN A 18 -7.41 -12.30 -9.25
N ASN A 19 -7.83 -11.10 -8.86
CA ASN A 19 -9.06 -10.49 -9.36
C ASN A 19 -8.86 -9.78 -10.71
N GLN A 20 -7.65 -9.82 -11.28
CA GLN A 20 -7.29 -9.16 -12.54
C GLN A 20 -7.73 -7.69 -12.58
N ILE A 21 -7.61 -7.00 -11.46
CA ILE A 21 -8.08 -5.62 -11.31
C ILE A 21 -7.17 -4.74 -12.18
N GLN A 22 -7.74 -4.10 -13.20
CA GLN A 22 -7.02 -3.19 -14.10
C GLN A 22 -7.11 -1.74 -13.65
N GLU A 23 -8.25 -1.31 -13.12
CA GLU A 23 -8.48 -0.04 -12.40
C GLU A 23 -9.67 -0.24 -11.46
N PHE A 24 -9.80 0.61 -10.44
CA PHE A 24 -10.98 0.60 -9.58
C PHE A 24 -12.14 1.38 -10.21
N GLU A 25 -13.26 0.70 -10.50
CA GLU A 25 -14.51 1.34 -10.97
C GLU A 25 -15.15 2.24 -9.93
N GLU A 26 -16.01 3.19 -10.36
CA GLU A 26 -16.85 3.98 -9.46
C GLU A 26 -17.83 3.06 -8.71
N ASN A 27 -17.74 3.05 -7.37
CA ASN A 27 -18.45 2.16 -6.44
C ASN A 27 -17.93 0.72 -6.30
N SER A 28 -16.69 0.43 -6.74
CA SER A 28 -16.13 -0.91 -6.53
C SER A 28 -15.86 -1.19 -5.04
N GLN A 29 -16.30 -2.36 -4.57
CA GLN A 29 -15.91 -2.91 -3.27
C GLN A 29 -14.40 -3.18 -3.23
N ASP A 30 -13.77 -3.43 -4.37
CA ASP A 30 -12.33 -3.69 -4.47
C ASP A 30 -11.49 -2.50 -4.04
N ALA A 31 -11.91 -1.27 -4.37
CA ALA A 31 -11.22 -0.06 -3.92
C ALA A 31 -11.23 0.02 -2.39
N PHE A 32 -12.38 -0.28 -1.78
CA PHE A 32 -12.53 -0.30 -0.33
C PHE A 32 -11.64 -1.36 0.31
N PHE A 33 -11.62 -2.59 -0.23
CA PHE A 33 -10.71 -3.63 0.27
C PHE A 33 -9.24 -3.25 0.13
N ALA A 34 -8.85 -2.69 -1.01
CA ALA A 34 -7.49 -2.23 -1.26
C ALA A 34 -7.07 -1.12 -0.29
N GLU A 35 -7.95 -0.16 -0.02
CA GLU A 35 -7.74 0.89 0.98
C GLU A 35 -7.55 0.29 2.38
N GLN A 36 -8.39 -0.67 2.77
CA GLN A 36 -8.26 -1.36 4.06
C GLN A 36 -6.91 -2.10 4.19
N PHE A 37 -6.46 -2.76 3.13
CA PHE A 37 -5.13 -3.36 3.10
C PHE A 37 -4.01 -2.32 3.24
N LEU A 38 -4.09 -1.20 2.51
CA LEU A 38 -3.12 -0.11 2.66
C LEU A 38 -3.12 0.47 4.08
N GLU A 39 -4.28 0.55 4.73
CA GLU A 39 -4.39 1.05 6.10
C GLU A 39 -3.69 0.10 7.08
N MET A 40 -3.84 -1.22 6.89
CA MET A 40 -3.11 -2.22 7.68
C MET A 40 -1.60 -2.15 7.42
N ILE A 41 -1.17 -2.02 6.16
CA ILE A 41 0.25 -1.85 5.80
C ILE A 41 0.83 -0.60 6.48
N HIS A 42 0.11 0.51 6.44
CA HIS A 42 0.49 1.74 7.15
C HIS A 42 0.60 1.52 8.66
N LYS A 43 -0.42 0.93 9.31
CA LYS A 43 -0.39 0.61 10.75
C LYS A 43 0.80 -0.25 11.12
N GLU A 44 1.12 -1.27 10.33
CA GLU A 44 2.29 -2.12 10.58
C GLU A 44 3.61 -1.39 10.34
N SER A 45 3.67 -0.50 9.33
CA SER A 45 4.85 0.31 9.05
C SER A 45 5.24 1.21 10.23
N LEU A 46 4.27 1.77 10.94
CA LEU A 46 4.51 2.64 12.10
C LEU A 46 5.10 1.90 13.30
N LYS A 47 4.89 0.58 13.40
CA LYS A 47 5.46 -0.25 14.48
C LYS A 47 6.93 -0.60 14.22
N ILE A 48 7.44 -0.40 13.01
CA ILE A 48 8.80 -0.77 12.62
C ILE A 48 9.77 0.33 13.08
N PRO A 49 10.79 0.01 13.92
CA PRO A 49 11.76 0.99 14.39
C PRO A 49 12.55 1.61 13.23
N ALA A 50 12.96 2.88 13.39
CA ALA A 50 13.76 3.58 12.38
C ALA A 50 15.08 2.86 12.06
N SER A 51 15.71 2.21 13.04
CA SER A 51 16.92 1.40 12.85
C SER A 51 16.71 0.21 11.90
N GLU A 52 15.50 -0.36 11.88
CA GLU A 52 15.13 -1.44 10.97
C GLU A 52 14.76 -0.90 9.59
N LYS A 53 14.00 0.21 9.52
CA LYS A 53 13.70 0.90 8.25
C LYS A 53 14.96 1.32 7.50
N ALA A 54 15.99 1.77 8.23
CA ALA A 54 17.27 2.16 7.66
C ALA A 54 18.01 1.02 6.92
N LYS A 55 17.70 -0.24 7.21
CA LYS A 55 18.25 -1.40 6.49
C LYS A 55 17.67 -1.55 5.08
N TYR A 56 16.50 -0.96 4.83
CA TYR A 56 15.77 -1.04 3.56
C TYR A 56 15.52 0.37 3.00
N PRO A 57 16.57 1.12 2.61
CA PRO A 57 16.44 2.53 2.23
C PRO A 57 15.67 2.76 0.92
N LYS A 58 15.48 1.70 0.13
CA LYS A 58 14.73 1.74 -1.14
C LYS A 58 13.22 1.59 -0.94
N VAL A 59 12.78 1.14 0.24
CA VAL A 59 11.36 1.13 0.61
C VAL A 59 10.95 2.58 0.88
N PRO A 60 9.85 3.09 0.29
CA PRO A 60 9.41 4.47 0.43
C PRO A 60 8.73 4.72 1.78
N TRP A 61 9.46 4.52 2.87
CA TRP A 61 8.95 4.59 4.25
C TRP A 61 8.15 5.84 4.56
N LYS A 62 8.64 7.01 4.12
CA LYS A 62 7.95 8.28 4.33
C LYS A 62 6.55 8.26 3.73
N LYS A 63 6.39 7.70 2.52
CA LYS A 63 5.08 7.61 1.84
C LYS A 63 4.15 6.69 2.63
N ILE A 64 4.62 5.49 2.96
CA ILE A 64 3.85 4.48 3.70
C ILE A 64 3.43 5.03 5.09
N ASP A 65 4.37 5.62 5.82
CA ASP A 65 4.13 6.21 7.15
C ASP A 65 3.18 7.41 7.10
N SER A 66 3.11 8.11 5.96
CA SER A 66 2.16 9.20 5.72
C SER A 66 0.84 8.73 5.10
N PHE A 67 0.62 7.41 4.95
CA PHE A 67 -0.53 6.83 4.24
C PHE A 67 -0.69 7.42 2.82
N TRP A 68 0.42 7.58 2.10
CA TRP A 68 0.44 8.14 0.73
C TRP A 68 -0.36 9.44 0.58
N GLN A 69 -0.46 10.27 1.63
CA GLN A 69 -1.29 11.48 1.64
C GLN A 69 -1.01 12.43 0.47
N GLU A 70 0.26 12.55 0.06
CA GLU A 70 0.68 13.38 -1.07
C GLU A 70 0.19 12.80 -2.41
N ASP A 71 0.13 11.47 -2.55
CA ASP A 71 -0.25 10.78 -3.78
C ASP A 71 -1.78 10.59 -3.88
N LEU A 72 -2.46 10.32 -2.77
CA LEU A 72 -3.92 10.17 -2.66
C LEU A 72 -4.63 11.53 -2.54
N ALA A 73 -4.05 12.59 -3.13
CA ALA A 73 -4.45 13.98 -2.95
C ALA A 73 -5.99 14.15 -2.90
N ARG A 74 -6.47 14.53 -1.72
CA ARG A 74 -7.90 14.68 -1.42
C ARG A 74 -8.46 15.88 -2.16
N ALA A 75 -9.05 15.68 -3.34
CA ALA A 75 -10.18 16.50 -3.74
C ALA A 75 -11.32 16.15 -2.78
N TYR A 76 -11.42 16.91 -1.69
CA TYR A 76 -12.47 16.93 -0.68
C TYR A 76 -13.61 15.91 -0.90
N GLU A 77 -13.48 14.75 -0.23
CA GLU A 77 -14.45 13.64 -0.07
C GLU A 77 -14.18 12.34 -0.84
N TYR A 78 -13.28 12.31 -1.82
CA TYR A 78 -13.00 11.07 -2.57
C TYR A 78 -11.50 10.78 -2.69
N ILE A 79 -11.11 9.53 -2.39
CA ILE A 79 -9.78 9.01 -2.72
C ILE A 79 -9.70 8.89 -4.24
N ASP A 80 -8.64 9.45 -4.84
CA ASP A 80 -8.34 9.20 -6.25
C ASP A 80 -8.10 7.70 -6.45
N ARG A 81 -9.08 7.04 -7.07
CA ARG A 81 -9.08 5.60 -7.33
C ARG A 81 -7.96 5.17 -8.26
N ARG A 82 -7.54 6.03 -9.20
CA ARG A 82 -6.40 5.73 -10.08
C ARG A 82 -5.10 5.80 -9.31
N ALA A 83 -4.95 6.79 -8.44
CA ALA A 83 -3.80 6.88 -7.54
C ALA A 83 -3.75 5.67 -6.59
N LEU A 84 -4.89 5.30 -5.99
CA LEU A 84 -5.03 4.11 -5.15
C LEU A 84 -4.60 2.85 -5.90
N TYR A 85 -5.15 2.62 -7.10
CA TYR A 85 -4.79 1.49 -7.93
C TYR A 85 -3.29 1.48 -8.25
N SER A 86 -2.72 2.61 -8.65
CA SER A 86 -1.30 2.74 -8.97
C SER A 86 -0.41 2.34 -7.79
N ILE A 87 -0.76 2.78 -6.57
CA ILE A 87 -0.03 2.37 -5.35
C ILE A 87 -0.13 0.84 -5.18
N CYS A 88 -1.34 0.30 -5.21
CA CYS A 88 -1.58 -1.14 -4.99
C CYS A 88 -0.91 -2.03 -6.05
N ALA A 89 -0.99 -1.66 -7.33
CA ALA A 89 -0.55 -2.48 -8.46
C ALA A 89 0.94 -2.32 -8.79
N HIS A 90 1.56 -1.18 -8.43
CA HIS A 90 2.94 -0.88 -8.83
C HIS A 90 3.89 -0.67 -7.66
N GLU A 91 3.45 0.05 -6.62
CA GLU A 91 4.31 0.37 -5.49
C GLU A 91 4.42 -0.79 -4.49
N ILE A 92 3.30 -1.45 -4.17
CA ILE A 92 3.29 -2.59 -3.24
C ILE A 92 4.18 -3.75 -3.72
N PRO A 93 4.11 -4.22 -4.99
CA PRO A 93 5.03 -5.23 -5.49
C PRO A 93 6.50 -4.81 -5.41
N ARG A 94 6.78 -3.51 -5.61
CA ARG A 94 8.13 -2.98 -5.48
C ARG A 94 8.62 -3.03 -4.03
N ILE A 95 7.78 -2.66 -3.06
CA ILE A 95 8.10 -2.77 -1.62
C ILE A 95 8.47 -4.21 -1.24
N ILE A 96 7.71 -5.20 -1.71
CA ILE A 96 7.97 -6.62 -1.44
C ILE A 96 9.33 -7.05 -2.00
N LYS A 97 9.72 -6.55 -3.18
CA LYS A 97 11.01 -6.86 -3.81
C LYS A 97 12.18 -6.21 -3.06
N GLU A 98 12.05 -4.95 -2.67
CA GLU A 98 13.12 -4.18 -2.01
C GLU A 98 13.32 -4.56 -0.53
N TRP A 99 12.36 -5.26 0.07
CA TRP A 99 12.50 -5.81 1.43
C TRP A 99 13.24 -7.16 1.46
N LYS A 100 13.32 -7.89 0.34
CA LYS A 100 14.07 -9.16 0.28
C LYS A 100 15.57 -8.92 0.38
#